data_AF-A0A9K3CTN8-F1
#
_entry.id   AF-A0A9K3CTN8-F1
#
_cell.length_a   1.000
_cell.length_b   1.000
_cell.length_c   1.000
_cell.angle_alpha   90.00
_cell.angle_beta   90.00
_cell.angle_gamma   90.00
#
_symmetry.space_group_name_H-M   'P 1'
#
loop_
_entity.id
_entity.type
_entity.pdbx_description
1 polymer ?
#
loop_
_entity_poly.entity_id
_entity_poly.type
_entity_poly.pdbx_seq_one_letter_code
_entity_poly.pdbx_strand_id
1 'polypeptide(L)'
;MPEDTAVEGERETTVEEAKHRFTVSSTLRLLVAPKTKRVGVRGIVEDNAWIMSQGGFTPPDGEREEMAHLQTEVIVCPPAPPVSTGTHPYRYQTTEICVANTGGRYVSGGRAQEEDLCRLLPQLYPSLKASGAYPIPPGTALLTRGCKAVRVPGTYTPCQSLGTCTIITAAMPCGIADRRPKGGWLGSEWADIVALRIRSVLNAARESGHPNIVLGAFGCGAFGNPAGPVAALFKQQLTSPEFR
;
A
#
# COMPACT_ATOMS: atom_id res chain seq x y z
N MET A 1 -63.93 21.20 23.11
CA MET A 1 -63.91 19.78 22.67
C MET A 1 -64.62 19.72 21.34
N PRO A 2 -63.98 19.28 20.22
CA PRO A 2 -62.58 18.86 20.00
C PRO A 2 -61.75 20.03 19.39
N GLU A 3 -60.44 20.25 19.56
CA GLU A 3 -59.21 19.44 19.49
C GLU A 3 -58.85 18.96 18.08
N ASP A 4 -58.33 19.89 17.27
CA ASP A 4 -57.56 19.63 16.03
C ASP A 4 -56.14 19.19 16.42
N THR A 5 -55.92 17.88 16.38
CA THR A 5 -54.61 17.27 16.53
C THR A 5 -53.82 17.35 15.22
N ALA A 6 -52.70 18.08 15.28
CA ALA A 6 -51.69 18.08 14.23
C ALA A 6 -51.11 16.66 14.08
N VAL A 7 -51.21 16.11 12.86
CA VAL A 7 -50.52 14.87 12.49
C VAL A 7 -49.09 15.24 12.12
N GLU A 8 -48.19 15.18 13.09
CA GLU A 8 -46.74 15.17 12.85
C GLU A 8 -46.38 13.85 12.16
N GLY A 9 -46.04 13.93 10.88
CA GLY A 9 -45.45 12.81 10.15
C GLY A 9 -44.03 12.58 10.63
N GLU A 10 -43.84 11.64 11.55
CA GLU A 10 -42.54 11.07 11.90
C GLU A 10 -41.92 10.47 10.63
N ARG A 11 -40.97 11.20 10.02
CA ARG A 11 -40.03 10.61 9.06
C ARG A 11 -39.04 9.80 9.86
N GLU A 12 -39.35 8.53 10.04
CA GLU A 12 -38.44 7.50 10.52
C GLU A 12 -37.31 7.34 9.48
N THR A 13 -36.27 8.15 9.61
CA THR A 13 -35.02 7.97 8.86
C THR A 13 -34.34 6.74 9.43
N THR A 14 -34.60 5.58 8.82
CA THR A 14 -33.80 4.38 9.01
C THR A 14 -32.37 4.71 8.60
N VAL A 15 -31.52 5.01 9.58
CA VAL A 15 -30.07 5.07 9.40
C VAL A 15 -29.63 3.62 9.17
N GLU A 16 -29.61 3.23 7.90
CA GLU A 16 -29.00 1.97 7.50
C GLU A 16 -27.50 2.09 7.82
N GLU A 17 -27.08 1.52 8.96
CA GLU A 17 -25.67 1.38 9.31
C GLU A 17 -25.00 0.61 8.17
N ALA A 18 -24.34 1.36 7.28
CA ALA A 18 -23.57 0.80 6.19
C ALA A 18 -22.42 -0.02 6.81
N LYS A 19 -22.67 -1.31 7.02
CA LYS A 19 -21.65 -2.31 7.37
C LYS A 19 -20.60 -2.26 6.28
N HIS A 20 -19.49 -1.57 6.54
CA HIS A 20 -18.35 -1.48 5.62
C HIS A 20 -17.79 -2.87 5.38
N ARG A 21 -18.25 -3.52 4.31
CA ARG A 21 -17.77 -4.82 3.88
C ARG A 21 -16.60 -4.59 2.94
N PHE A 22 -15.39 -4.68 3.49
CA PHE A 22 -14.14 -4.71 2.72
C PHE A 22 -14.26 -5.77 1.62
N THR A 23 -14.46 -5.34 0.38
CA THR A 23 -14.56 -6.22 -0.78
C THR A 23 -13.26 -6.06 -1.55
N VAL A 24 -12.39 -7.06 -1.37
CA VAL A 24 -11.21 -7.23 -2.21
C VAL A 24 -11.67 -8.17 -3.32
N SER A 25 -11.46 -7.81 -4.59
CA SER A 25 -11.67 -8.73 -5.73
C SER A 25 -11.13 -10.11 -5.37
N SER A 26 -11.91 -11.18 -5.58
CA SER A 26 -11.50 -12.56 -5.27
C SER A 26 -10.13 -12.89 -5.86
N THR A 27 -9.86 -12.38 -7.07
CA THR A 27 -8.56 -12.47 -7.74
C THR A 27 -7.46 -11.78 -6.93
N LEU A 28 -7.64 -10.51 -6.54
CA LEU A 28 -6.65 -9.79 -5.74
C LEU A 28 -6.46 -10.41 -4.35
N ARG A 29 -7.54 -10.90 -3.74
CA ARG A 29 -7.50 -11.64 -2.46
C ARG A 29 -6.66 -12.91 -2.57
N LEU A 30 -6.73 -13.61 -3.70
CA LEU A 30 -5.93 -14.80 -3.96
C LEU A 30 -4.47 -14.45 -4.27
N LEU A 31 -4.20 -13.30 -4.89
CA LEU A 31 -2.84 -12.82 -5.18
C LEU A 31 -2.10 -12.34 -3.92
N VAL A 32 -2.82 -11.75 -2.95
CA VAL A 32 -2.25 -11.20 -1.70
C VAL A 32 -2.42 -12.15 -0.50
N ALA A 33 -3.22 -13.22 -0.62
CA ALA A 33 -3.35 -14.22 0.44
C ALA A 33 -2.02 -14.99 0.61
N PRO A 34 -1.53 -15.19 1.86
CA PRO A 34 -0.36 -16.00 2.10
C PRO A 34 -0.67 -17.47 1.79
N LYS A 35 -0.35 -17.93 0.57
CA LYS A 35 -0.51 -19.33 0.17
C LYS A 35 0.77 -20.11 0.42
N THR A 36 0.61 -21.14 1.24
CA THR A 36 1.60 -22.12 1.66
C THR A 36 1.86 -23.16 0.56
N LYS A 37 2.89 -22.93 -0.25
CA LYS A 37 3.86 -23.94 -0.72
C LYS A 37 5.08 -23.21 -1.29
N ARG A 38 6.21 -23.37 -0.59
CA ARG A 38 7.40 -22.51 -0.69
C ARG A 38 8.33 -23.05 -1.77
N VAL A 39 8.37 -22.39 -2.93
CA VAL A 39 9.35 -22.67 -3.98
C VAL A 39 10.66 -21.92 -3.67
N GLY A 40 11.81 -22.53 -3.96
CA GLY A 40 13.12 -21.89 -3.78
C GLY A 40 13.26 -20.63 -4.66
N VAL A 41 13.69 -19.52 -4.06
CA VAL A 41 13.61 -18.18 -4.67
C VAL A 41 14.93 -17.72 -5.36
N ARG A 42 15.78 -18.67 -5.75
CA ARG A 42 17.08 -18.40 -6.39
C ARG A 42 16.90 -18.10 -7.88
N GLY A 43 17.67 -17.17 -8.43
CA GLY A 43 17.67 -16.86 -9.87
C GLY A 43 16.61 -15.86 -10.32
N ILE A 44 15.58 -15.56 -9.52
CA ILE A 44 14.48 -14.66 -9.93
C ILE A 44 14.95 -13.20 -10.03
N VAL A 45 15.93 -12.80 -9.24
CA VAL A 45 16.47 -11.43 -9.29
C VAL A 45 17.22 -11.23 -10.60
N GLU A 46 18.07 -12.20 -10.95
CA GLU A 46 18.81 -12.24 -12.20
C GLU A 46 17.87 -12.34 -13.41
N ASP A 47 16.82 -13.15 -13.31
CA ASP A 47 15.80 -13.31 -14.34
C ASP A 47 15.00 -12.00 -14.55
N ASN A 48 14.57 -11.32 -13.48
CA ASN A 48 13.93 -10.01 -13.58
C ASN A 48 14.88 -8.96 -14.20
N ALA A 49 16.17 -8.98 -13.86
CA ALA A 49 17.16 -8.10 -14.48
C ALA A 49 17.32 -8.41 -15.99
N TRP A 50 17.32 -9.69 -16.36
CA TRP A 50 17.36 -10.11 -17.75
C TRP A 50 16.13 -9.63 -18.54
N ILE A 51 14.91 -9.84 -18.02
CA ILE A 51 13.66 -9.33 -18.60
C ILE A 51 13.76 -7.83 -18.90
N MET A 52 14.23 -7.05 -17.93
CA MET A 52 14.37 -5.60 -18.10
C MET A 52 15.47 -5.23 -19.11
N SER A 53 16.56 -6.01 -19.20
CA SER A 53 17.63 -5.77 -20.19
C SER A 53 17.19 -6.04 -21.63
N GLN A 54 16.26 -6.97 -21.83
CA GLN A 54 15.73 -7.33 -23.15
C GLN A 54 14.55 -6.43 -23.57
N GLY A 55 14.10 -5.54 -22.67
CA GLY A 55 12.89 -4.73 -22.86
C GLY A 55 11.59 -5.55 -22.82
N GLY A 56 11.64 -6.81 -22.37
CA GLY A 56 10.50 -7.70 -22.44
C GLY A 56 10.85 -9.17 -22.29
N PHE A 57 9.85 -10.04 -22.39
CA PHE A 57 10.02 -11.50 -22.35
C PHE A 57 8.83 -12.19 -23.01
N THR A 58 8.97 -13.47 -23.36
CA THR A 58 7.85 -14.27 -23.86
C THR A 58 7.48 -15.32 -22.80
N PRO A 59 6.26 -15.27 -22.22
CA PRO A 59 5.79 -16.30 -21.29
C PRO A 59 5.57 -17.63 -22.03
N PRO A 60 5.58 -18.78 -21.32
CA PRO A 60 5.50 -20.11 -21.95
C PRO A 60 4.33 -20.32 -22.92
N ASP A 61 3.18 -19.70 -22.64
CA ASP A 61 1.92 -19.94 -23.34
C ASP A 61 1.46 -18.74 -24.19
N GLY A 62 2.30 -17.73 -24.46
CA GLY A 62 1.82 -16.45 -24.95
C GLY A 62 2.76 -15.63 -25.83
N GLU A 63 2.27 -14.46 -26.23
CA GLU A 63 2.99 -13.46 -27.01
C GLU A 63 4.03 -12.71 -26.16
N ARG A 64 4.97 -12.05 -26.83
CA ARG A 64 6.01 -11.24 -26.19
C ARG A 64 5.39 -10.08 -25.40
N GLU A 65 5.71 -10.02 -24.12
CA GLU A 65 5.35 -8.97 -23.20
C GLU A 65 6.45 -7.90 -23.16
N GLU A 66 6.13 -6.71 -23.66
CA GLU A 66 7.01 -5.55 -23.58
C GLU A 66 7.02 -4.96 -22.17
N MET A 67 8.21 -4.53 -21.74
CA MET A 67 8.50 -4.05 -20.39
C MET A 67 9.21 -2.70 -20.48
N ALA A 68 8.52 -1.64 -20.06
CA ALA A 68 9.04 -0.29 -20.10
C ALA A 68 9.90 0.01 -18.86
N HIS A 69 10.88 0.90 -19.02
CA HIS A 69 11.51 1.52 -17.87
C HIS A 69 10.54 2.53 -17.24
N LEU A 70 10.17 2.28 -15.99
CA LEU A 70 9.27 3.16 -15.24
C LEU A 70 10.06 4.22 -14.48
N GLN A 71 9.47 5.41 -14.36
CA GLN A 71 9.94 6.45 -13.46
C GLN A 71 9.29 6.28 -12.08
N THR A 72 10.06 6.61 -11.05
CA THR A 72 9.57 6.70 -9.67
C THR A 72 9.60 8.16 -9.24
N GLU A 73 8.46 8.67 -8.83
CA GLU A 73 8.31 10.04 -8.35
C GLU A 73 8.53 10.10 -6.83
N VAL A 74 9.18 11.16 -6.36
CA VAL A 74 9.32 11.45 -4.93
C VAL A 74 8.17 12.36 -4.51
N ILE A 75 7.29 11.85 -3.67
CA ILE A 75 6.15 12.60 -3.13
C ILE A 75 6.48 13.05 -1.72
N VAL A 76 6.63 14.37 -1.56
CA VAL A 76 6.80 15.00 -0.24
C VAL A 76 5.42 15.30 0.34
N CYS A 77 5.15 14.75 1.52
CA CYS A 77 3.94 15.03 2.26
C CYS A 77 3.97 16.50 2.73
N PRO A 78 2.98 17.33 2.36
CA PRO A 78 2.93 18.71 2.85
C PRO A 78 2.76 18.73 4.37
N PRO A 79 2.98 19.87 5.04
CA PRO A 79 2.54 20.05 6.43
C PRO A 79 1.05 19.75 6.59
N ALA A 80 0.63 19.31 7.78
CA ALA A 80 -0.79 19.04 8.04
C ALA A 80 -1.59 20.34 7.79
N PRO A 81 -2.63 20.30 6.94
CA PRO A 81 -3.45 21.48 6.73
C PRO A 81 -4.12 21.88 8.06
N PRO A 82 -4.38 23.17 8.29
CA PRO A 82 -5.26 23.58 9.38
C PRO A 82 -6.61 22.87 9.22
N VAL A 83 -7.23 22.47 10.34
CA VAL A 83 -8.49 21.72 10.35
C VAL A 83 -9.54 22.50 9.55
N SER A 84 -9.79 22.09 8.31
CA SER A 84 -10.78 22.66 7.40
C SER A 84 -11.90 21.64 7.21
N THR A 85 -13.14 22.11 7.34
CA THR A 85 -14.38 21.32 7.28
C THR A 85 -14.85 21.01 5.86
N GLY A 86 -14.00 21.17 4.85
CA GLY A 86 -14.34 20.92 3.45
C GLY A 86 -14.58 19.44 3.14
N THR A 87 -15.56 19.16 2.28
CA THR A 87 -15.81 17.84 1.68
C THR A 87 -14.66 17.50 0.71
N HIS A 88 -13.85 16.50 1.03
CA HIS A 88 -12.81 16.03 0.12
C HIS A 88 -13.43 15.00 -0.84
N PRO A 89 -13.09 15.02 -2.14
CA PRO A 89 -13.74 14.17 -3.14
C PRO A 89 -13.29 12.69 -3.10
N TYR A 90 -12.40 12.31 -2.19
CA TYR A 90 -11.71 11.02 -2.21
C TYR A 90 -12.32 10.04 -1.22
N ARG A 91 -13.20 9.17 -1.71
CA ARG A 91 -13.71 8.03 -0.95
C ARG A 91 -12.83 6.82 -1.22
N TYR A 92 -11.89 6.50 -0.33
CA TYR A 92 -11.00 5.35 -0.47
C TYR A 92 -11.79 4.03 -0.42
N GLN A 93 -11.97 3.37 -1.56
CA GLN A 93 -12.49 2.00 -1.66
C GLN A 93 -11.33 1.03 -1.98
N THR A 94 -11.44 -0.26 -1.70
CA THR A 94 -10.27 -1.16 -1.75
C THR A 94 -10.14 -1.89 -3.08
N THR A 95 -9.29 -1.41 -4.00
CA THR A 95 -8.66 -2.12 -5.14
C THR A 95 -7.92 -1.14 -6.09
N GLU A 96 -6.57 -1.14 -6.11
CA GLU A 96 -5.65 -0.78 -7.25
C GLU A 96 -4.31 -0.10 -6.88
N ILE A 97 -4.05 0.27 -5.62
CA ILE A 97 -2.72 0.70 -5.16
C ILE A 97 -2.16 -0.31 -4.16
N CYS A 98 -0.89 -0.73 -4.28
CA CYS A 98 -0.22 -1.55 -3.27
C CYS A 98 0.83 -0.73 -2.52
N VAL A 99 0.77 -0.76 -1.18
CA VAL A 99 1.79 -0.15 -0.32
C VAL A 99 2.87 -1.17 0.02
N ALA A 100 4.12 -0.85 -0.30
CA ALA A 100 5.30 -1.66 -0.02
C ALA A 100 6.13 -1.02 1.09
N ASN A 101 6.54 -1.83 2.08
CA ASN A 101 7.55 -1.42 3.06
C ASN A 101 8.95 -1.80 2.60
N THR A 102 9.87 -0.84 2.59
CA THR A 102 11.26 -1.08 2.21
C THR A 102 11.97 -1.96 3.25
N GLY A 103 12.38 -3.18 2.92
CA GLY A 103 13.23 -4.09 3.70
C GLY A 103 14.58 -4.38 3.05
N GLY A 104 14.79 -3.97 1.79
CA GLY A 104 16.09 -3.86 1.11
C GLY A 104 16.81 -5.18 0.81
N ARG A 105 16.24 -6.34 1.16
CA ARG A 105 16.90 -7.65 0.99
C ARG A 105 16.44 -8.40 -0.26
N TYR A 106 15.85 -7.72 -1.24
CA TYR A 106 15.43 -8.33 -2.50
C TYR A 106 16.56 -9.11 -3.17
N VAL A 107 17.74 -8.47 -3.30
CA VAL A 107 18.93 -9.06 -3.92
C VAL A 107 19.55 -10.16 -3.04
N SER A 108 19.35 -10.13 -1.72
CA SER A 108 19.91 -11.10 -0.77
C SER A 108 18.94 -12.22 -0.37
N GLY A 109 17.81 -12.38 -1.08
CA GLY A 109 16.87 -13.46 -0.83
C GLY A 109 15.92 -13.23 0.36
N GLY A 110 15.74 -11.97 0.75
CA GLY A 110 14.74 -11.53 1.70
C GLY A 110 13.32 -11.98 1.33
N ARG A 111 12.47 -12.08 2.35
CA ARG A 111 11.13 -12.68 2.28
C ARG A 111 10.05 -11.77 2.90
N ALA A 112 10.27 -10.46 2.89
CA ALA A 112 9.23 -9.52 3.28
C ALA A 112 8.41 -9.09 2.04
N GLN A 113 7.43 -8.23 2.29
CA GLN A 113 6.46 -7.79 1.29
C GLN A 113 7.12 -7.09 0.10
N GLU A 114 8.14 -6.25 0.31
CA GLU A 114 8.85 -5.57 -0.79
C GLU A 114 9.59 -6.58 -1.66
N GLU A 115 10.22 -7.60 -1.08
CA GLU A 115 10.91 -8.61 -1.89
C GLU A 115 9.92 -9.42 -2.72
N ASP A 116 8.73 -9.71 -2.20
CA ASP A 116 7.68 -10.39 -2.95
C ASP A 116 7.20 -9.53 -4.13
N LEU A 117 6.91 -8.24 -3.90
CA LEU A 117 6.53 -7.29 -4.94
C LEU A 117 7.63 -7.11 -6.00
N CYS A 118 8.89 -6.99 -5.61
CA CYS A 118 10.00 -6.88 -6.55
C CYS A 118 10.20 -8.16 -7.39
N ARG A 119 9.80 -9.33 -6.87
CA ARG A 119 9.78 -10.57 -7.67
C ARG A 119 8.64 -10.54 -8.68
N LEU A 120 7.44 -10.17 -8.25
CA LEU A 120 6.23 -10.13 -9.10
C LEU A 120 6.29 -9.04 -10.17
N LEU A 121 6.98 -7.93 -9.89
CA LEU A 121 7.02 -6.70 -10.68
C LEU A 121 8.46 -6.38 -11.10
N PRO A 122 8.95 -6.91 -12.24
CA PRO A 122 10.35 -6.73 -12.66
C PRO A 122 10.79 -5.27 -12.80
N GLN A 123 9.84 -4.36 -13.11
CA GLN A 123 10.10 -2.92 -13.28
C GLN A 123 10.34 -2.19 -11.95
N LEU A 124 9.86 -2.72 -10.82
CA LEU A 124 9.80 -1.98 -9.57
C LEU A 124 11.20 -1.69 -9.01
N TYR A 125 12.02 -2.72 -8.81
CA TYR A 125 13.35 -2.54 -8.22
C TYR A 125 14.28 -1.65 -9.08
N PRO A 126 14.38 -1.81 -10.41
CA PRO A 126 15.16 -0.90 -11.25
C PRO A 126 14.67 0.55 -11.17
N SER A 127 13.35 0.78 -11.16
CA SER A 127 12.77 2.12 -11.05
C SER A 127 13.11 2.78 -9.71
N LEU A 128 12.95 2.03 -8.61
CA LEU A 128 13.33 2.47 -7.27
C LEU A 128 14.83 2.78 -7.18
N LYS A 129 15.68 1.92 -7.73
CA LYS A 129 17.14 2.14 -7.75
C LYS A 129 17.52 3.38 -8.56
N ALA A 130 16.91 3.57 -9.73
CA ALA A 130 17.17 4.72 -10.59
C ALA A 130 16.73 6.05 -9.97
N SER A 131 15.71 6.03 -9.08
CA SER A 131 15.25 7.24 -8.38
C SER A 131 16.30 7.87 -7.46
N GLY A 132 17.28 7.09 -6.98
CA GLY A 132 18.27 7.56 -6.00
C GLY A 132 17.67 7.98 -4.65
N ALA A 133 16.39 7.72 -4.38
CA ALA A 133 15.65 8.28 -3.24
C ALA A 133 15.80 7.48 -1.93
N TYR A 134 16.68 6.49 -1.90
CA TYR A 134 16.96 5.70 -0.70
C TYR A 134 18.14 6.29 0.09
N PRO A 135 18.08 6.34 1.44
CA PRO A 135 16.96 5.91 2.30
C PRO A 135 15.79 6.92 2.30
N ILE A 136 14.55 6.41 2.41
CA ILE A 136 13.34 7.24 2.35
C ILE A 136 13.12 7.97 3.70
N PRO A 137 13.20 9.31 3.75
CA PRO A 137 13.02 10.07 4.99
C PRO A 137 11.55 10.07 5.46
N PRO A 138 11.27 10.39 6.74
CA PRO A 138 9.90 10.68 7.18
C PRO A 138 9.30 11.82 6.36
N GLY A 139 7.97 11.81 6.15
CA GLY A 139 7.30 12.84 5.35
C GLY A 139 7.45 12.62 3.84
N THR A 140 8.00 11.49 3.39
CA THR A 140 8.21 11.18 1.97
C THR A 140 7.70 9.78 1.64
N ALA A 141 7.10 9.63 0.47
CA ALA A 141 6.78 8.35 -0.15
C ALA A 141 7.18 8.39 -1.62
N LEU A 142 7.47 7.22 -2.19
CA LEU A 142 7.81 7.07 -3.61
C LEU A 142 6.63 6.48 -4.35
N LEU A 143 6.40 6.94 -5.57
CA LEU A 143 5.26 6.54 -6.38
C LEU A 143 5.72 6.02 -7.74
N THR A 144 5.49 4.74 -7.99
CA THR A 144 5.83 4.07 -9.25
C THR A 144 4.54 3.60 -9.91
N ARG A 145 4.15 4.23 -11.02
CA ARG A 145 2.94 3.89 -11.78
C ARG A 145 3.27 2.89 -12.90
N GLY A 146 2.31 2.04 -13.27
CA GLY A 146 2.45 1.20 -14.46
C GLY A 146 3.21 -0.12 -14.23
N CYS A 147 3.33 -0.59 -12.98
CA CYS A 147 4.01 -1.85 -12.69
C CYS A 147 3.19 -3.05 -13.18
N LYS A 148 3.67 -3.76 -14.20
CA LYS A 148 3.05 -5.01 -14.68
C LYS A 148 3.39 -6.18 -13.77
N ALA A 149 2.36 -6.92 -13.33
CA ALA A 149 2.51 -8.20 -12.64
C ALA A 149 2.64 -9.32 -13.67
N VAL A 150 3.84 -9.87 -13.82
CA VAL A 150 4.17 -10.84 -14.89
C VAL A 150 4.65 -12.18 -14.36
N ARG A 151 4.37 -12.44 -13.08
CA ARG A 151 4.64 -13.72 -12.44
C ARG A 151 3.45 -14.15 -11.61
N VAL A 152 3.21 -15.45 -11.57
CA VAL A 152 2.18 -16.06 -10.74
C VAL A 152 2.58 -15.95 -9.26
N PRO A 153 1.74 -15.37 -8.37
CA PRO A 153 2.06 -15.32 -6.95
C PRO A 153 2.25 -16.69 -6.31
N GLY A 154 3.27 -16.77 -5.43
CA GLY A 154 3.65 -17.99 -4.72
C GLY A 154 4.59 -18.91 -5.50
N THR A 155 4.48 -18.99 -6.84
CA THR A 155 5.39 -19.82 -7.67
C THR A 155 6.45 -18.99 -8.39
N TYR A 156 6.17 -17.71 -8.64
CA TYR A 156 6.98 -16.79 -9.44
C TYR A 156 7.26 -17.28 -10.87
N THR A 157 6.46 -18.20 -11.38
CA THR A 157 6.54 -18.63 -12.77
C THR A 157 6.17 -17.45 -13.67
N PRO A 158 6.97 -17.11 -14.69
CA PRO A 158 6.59 -16.09 -15.67
C PRO A 158 5.24 -16.41 -16.31
N CYS A 159 4.40 -15.41 -16.48
CA CYS A 159 3.09 -15.51 -17.12
C CYS A 159 2.77 -14.24 -17.90
N GLN A 160 1.74 -14.28 -18.75
CA GLN A 160 1.15 -13.05 -19.28
C GLN A 160 0.78 -12.10 -18.14
N SER A 161 0.75 -10.80 -18.42
CA SER A 161 0.47 -9.82 -17.38
C SER A 161 -0.88 -10.09 -16.70
N LEU A 162 -0.86 -10.24 -15.38
CA LEU A 162 -2.07 -10.36 -14.53
C LEU A 162 -2.74 -8.99 -14.30
N GLY A 163 -2.20 -7.93 -14.90
CA GLY A 163 -2.62 -6.56 -14.73
C GLY A 163 -1.49 -5.63 -14.33
N THR A 164 -1.84 -4.35 -14.24
CA THR A 164 -0.94 -3.25 -13.89
C THR A 164 -1.33 -2.68 -12.53
N CYS A 165 -0.35 -2.33 -11.71
CA CYS A 165 -0.56 -1.69 -10.43
C CYS A 165 0.31 -0.44 -10.25
N THR A 166 -0.18 0.47 -9.42
CA THR A 166 0.60 1.59 -8.90
C THR A 166 1.13 1.22 -7.52
N ILE A 167 2.44 1.41 -7.31
CA ILE A 167 3.12 1.06 -6.06
C ILE A 167 3.48 2.34 -5.31
N ILE A 168 3.10 2.39 -4.04
CA ILE A 168 3.58 3.38 -3.08
C ILE A 168 4.64 2.71 -2.22
N THR A 169 5.86 3.23 -2.25
CA THR A 169 6.97 2.74 -1.43
C THR A 169 7.30 3.76 -0.36
N ALA A 170 7.26 3.34 0.90
CA ALA A 170 7.67 4.16 2.03
C ALA A 170 8.38 3.30 3.06
N ALA A 171 9.31 3.90 3.81
CA ALA A 171 10.00 3.21 4.88
C ALA A 171 9.24 3.41 6.19
N MET A 172 9.11 2.36 7.00
CA MET A 172 8.74 2.47 8.41
C MET A 172 9.99 2.63 9.29
N PRO A 173 9.90 3.24 10.49
CA PRO A 173 11.03 3.23 11.40
C PRO A 173 11.29 1.78 11.86
N CYS A 174 12.57 1.40 11.90
CA CYS A 174 13.02 0.08 12.33
C CYS A 174 13.49 0.17 13.79
N GLY A 175 12.89 -0.63 14.66
CA GLY A 175 13.27 -0.65 16.07
C GLY A 175 12.66 -1.85 16.78
N ILE A 176 13.43 -2.47 17.68
CA ILE A 176 12.92 -3.44 18.65
C ILE A 176 11.90 -2.69 19.50
N ALA A 177 10.62 -2.79 19.14
CA ALA A 177 9.50 -2.19 19.88
C ALA A 177 9.22 -2.92 21.20
N ASP A 178 10.26 -3.49 21.82
CA ASP A 178 10.19 -4.15 23.12
C ASP A 178 10.71 -3.26 24.24
N ARG A 179 10.33 -1.98 24.17
CA ARG A 179 10.20 -1.12 25.32
C ARG A 179 8.89 -0.37 25.15
N ARG A 180 7.78 -0.96 25.63
CA ARG A 180 6.53 -0.21 25.83
C ARG A 180 6.91 1.13 26.47
N PRO A 181 6.82 2.27 25.75
CA PRO A 181 7.29 3.53 26.30
C PRO A 181 6.53 3.77 27.62
N LYS A 182 7.19 4.33 28.64
CA LYS A 182 6.46 4.77 29.84
C LYS A 182 5.38 5.75 29.36
N GLY A 183 4.10 5.41 29.58
CA GLY A 183 2.96 6.19 29.05
C GLY A 183 2.25 5.58 27.83
N GLY A 184 2.73 4.45 27.30
CA GLY A 184 2.10 3.74 26.18
C GLY A 184 2.68 4.10 24.81
N TRP A 185 2.45 3.23 23.82
CA TRP A 185 3.06 3.38 22.49
C TRP A 185 2.45 4.54 21.68
N LEU A 186 1.12 4.70 21.72
CA LEU A 186 0.42 5.71 20.90
C LEU A 186 0.72 7.17 21.28
N GLY A 187 1.18 7.43 22.50
CA GLY A 187 1.57 8.77 22.96
C GLY A 187 3.06 9.06 22.88
N SER A 188 3.83 8.24 22.16
CA SER A 188 5.29 8.38 22.05
C SER A 188 5.69 9.12 20.78
N GLU A 189 6.88 9.76 20.79
CA GLU A 189 7.49 10.35 19.58
C GLU A 189 7.63 9.33 18.44
N TRP A 190 7.73 8.03 18.79
CA TRP A 190 7.74 6.96 17.81
C TRP A 190 6.41 6.86 17.05
N ALA A 191 5.28 7.01 17.75
CA ALA A 191 3.97 7.04 17.13
C ALA A 191 3.80 8.26 16.22
N ASP A 192 4.39 9.41 16.55
CA ASP A 192 4.37 10.60 15.68
C ASP A 192 5.12 10.35 14.36
N ILE A 193 6.29 9.71 14.43
CA ILE A 193 7.06 9.32 13.23
C ILE A 193 6.26 8.32 12.37
N VAL A 194 5.62 7.33 13.01
CA VAL A 194 4.77 6.38 12.30
C VAL A 194 3.56 7.07 11.68
N ALA A 195 2.90 7.98 12.40
CA ALA A 195 1.76 8.74 11.92
C ALA A 195 2.14 9.59 10.70
N LEU A 196 3.29 10.27 10.74
CA LEU A 196 3.81 11.03 9.61
C LEU A 196 4.07 10.15 8.38
N ARG A 197 4.62 8.95 8.57
CA ARG A 197 4.87 7.99 7.47
C ARG A 197 3.57 7.41 6.90
N ILE A 198 2.58 7.11 7.75
CA ILE A 198 1.22 6.73 7.31
C ILE A 198 0.59 7.87 6.51
N ARG A 199 0.66 9.10 7.00
CA ARG A 199 0.13 10.28 6.31
C ARG A 199 0.82 10.49 4.95
N SER A 200 2.13 10.25 4.87
CA SER A 200 2.88 10.31 3.60
C SER A 200 2.38 9.30 2.58
N VAL A 201 2.07 8.07 3.00
CA VAL A 201 1.46 7.03 2.15
C VAL A 201 0.09 7.47 1.65
N LEU A 202 -0.78 8.01 2.51
CA LEU A 202 -2.12 8.47 2.11
C LEU A 202 -2.06 9.70 1.20
N ASN A 203 -1.12 10.62 1.43
CA ASN A 203 -0.86 11.75 0.54
C ASN A 203 -0.42 11.26 -0.84
N ALA A 204 0.54 10.34 -0.93
CA ALA A 204 0.95 9.75 -2.21
C ALA A 204 -0.20 8.96 -2.88
N ALA A 205 -1.10 8.35 -2.10
CA ALA A 205 -2.30 7.71 -2.63
C ALA A 205 -3.23 8.73 -3.30
N ARG A 206 -3.41 9.91 -2.70
CA ARG A 206 -4.16 11.01 -3.32
C ARG A 206 -3.51 11.49 -4.61
N GLU A 207 -2.19 11.71 -4.60
CA GLU A 207 -1.44 12.14 -5.80
C GLU A 207 -1.41 11.08 -6.91
N SER A 208 -1.65 9.81 -6.57
CA SER A 208 -1.71 8.72 -7.56
C SER A 208 -2.86 8.84 -8.54
N GLY A 209 -3.95 9.54 -8.16
CA GLY A 209 -5.18 9.63 -8.94
C GLY A 209 -6.06 8.39 -8.89
N HIS A 210 -5.66 7.33 -8.16
CA HIS A 210 -6.51 6.16 -7.97
C HIS A 210 -7.49 6.38 -6.81
N PRO A 211 -8.77 6.02 -6.98
CA PRO A 211 -9.78 6.15 -5.92
C PRO A 211 -9.59 5.13 -4.80
N ASN A 212 -8.64 4.21 -4.96
CA ASN A 212 -8.62 2.96 -4.22
C ASN A 212 -7.23 2.54 -3.75
N ILE A 213 -7.13 2.01 -2.52
CA ILE A 213 -5.84 1.58 -1.95
C ILE A 213 -5.91 0.24 -1.20
N VAL A 214 -4.84 -0.55 -1.33
CA VAL A 214 -4.58 -1.78 -0.58
C VAL A 214 -3.50 -1.49 0.45
N LEU A 215 -3.92 -1.49 1.72
CA LEU A 215 -3.06 -1.34 2.89
C LEU A 215 -2.81 -2.71 3.55
N GLY A 216 -1.88 -2.75 4.49
CA GLY A 216 -1.54 -3.96 5.25
C GLY A 216 -0.82 -3.65 6.54
N ALA A 217 -0.15 -4.66 7.12
CA ALA A 217 0.60 -4.54 8.36
C ALA A 217 1.95 -3.81 8.15
N PHE A 218 1.87 -2.54 7.75
CA PHE A 218 3.00 -1.69 7.36
C PHE A 218 4.01 -1.56 8.51
N GLY A 219 5.24 -2.05 8.30
CA GLY A 219 6.29 -2.01 9.32
C GLY A 219 6.13 -2.99 10.50
N CYS A 220 5.13 -3.88 10.48
CA CYS A 220 4.84 -4.78 11.61
C CYS A 220 5.58 -6.13 11.59
N GLY A 221 6.26 -6.44 10.47
CA GLY A 221 7.08 -7.64 10.34
C GLY A 221 8.51 -7.42 10.83
N ALA A 222 9.49 -7.51 9.92
CA ALA A 222 10.91 -7.35 10.22
C ALA A 222 11.29 -6.03 10.93
N PHE A 223 10.44 -5.01 10.86
CA PHE A 223 10.66 -3.69 11.47
C PHE A 223 10.13 -3.58 12.89
N GLY A 224 9.34 -4.56 13.35
CA GLY A 224 8.95 -4.71 14.75
C GLY A 224 7.83 -3.79 15.25
N ASN A 225 7.15 -3.01 14.39
CA ASN A 225 6.10 -2.10 14.87
C ASN A 225 4.84 -2.88 15.33
N PRO A 226 4.19 -2.49 16.43
CA PRO A 226 3.03 -3.23 16.95
C PRO A 226 1.80 -3.04 16.05
N ALA A 227 1.21 -4.13 15.59
CA ALA A 227 0.12 -4.12 14.60
C ALA A 227 -1.14 -3.37 15.06
N GLY A 228 -1.55 -3.54 16.33
CA GLY A 228 -2.72 -2.86 16.89
C GLY A 228 -2.59 -1.32 16.84
N PRO A 229 -1.52 -0.74 17.43
CA PRO A 229 -1.26 0.69 17.35
C PRO A 229 -1.07 1.23 15.93
N VAL A 230 -0.36 0.51 15.04
CA VAL A 230 -0.23 0.92 13.62
C VAL A 230 -1.60 0.98 12.94
N ALA A 231 -2.45 -0.03 13.16
CA ALA A 231 -3.82 -0.03 12.62
C ALA A 231 -4.67 1.11 13.20
N ALA A 232 -4.51 1.45 14.48
CA ALA A 232 -5.19 2.58 15.10
C ALA A 232 -4.77 3.92 14.47
N LEU A 233 -3.48 4.11 14.16
CA LEU A 233 -3.00 5.30 13.47
C LEU A 233 -3.52 5.39 12.02
N PHE A 234 -3.56 4.28 11.27
CA PHE A 234 -4.22 4.26 9.97
C PHE A 234 -5.69 4.66 10.06
N LYS A 235 -6.43 4.10 11.02
CA LYS A 235 -7.84 4.45 11.25
C LYS A 235 -7.98 5.95 11.52
N GLN A 236 -7.16 6.52 12.42
CA GLN A 236 -7.18 7.94 12.73
C GLN A 236 -6.99 8.81 11.48
N GLN A 237 -5.97 8.51 10.67
CA GLN A 237 -5.67 9.27 9.45
C GLN A 237 -6.77 9.13 8.39
N LEU A 238 -7.25 7.91 8.12
CA LEU A 238 -8.33 7.65 7.16
C LEU A 238 -9.66 8.31 7.54
N THR A 239 -9.91 8.53 8.84
CA THR A 239 -11.11 9.23 9.32
C THR A 239 -10.91 10.72 9.52
N SER A 240 -9.69 11.23 9.29
CA SER A 240 -9.39 12.65 9.45
C SER A 240 -9.99 13.48 8.31
N PRO A 241 -10.29 14.78 8.53
CA PRO A 241 -10.80 15.65 7.48
C PRO A 241 -9.90 15.71 6.23
N GLU A 242 -8.58 15.52 6.37
CA GLU A 242 -7.61 15.55 5.27
C GLU A 242 -7.83 14.42 4.24
N PHE A 243 -8.36 13.27 4.67
CA PHE A 243 -8.49 12.05 3.87
C PHE A 243 -9.92 11.46 3.86
N ARG A 244 -10.94 12.24 4.21
CA ARG A 244 -12.32 11.77 4.32
C ARG A 244 -13.15 11.99 3.07
#